data_AF-A0A497MN23-F1
#
_entry.id   AF-A0A497MN23-F1
#
_cell.length_a   1.000
_cell.length_b   1.000
_cell.length_c   1.000
_cell.angle_alpha   90.00
_cell.angle_beta   90.00
_cell.angle_gamma   90.00
#
_symmetry.space_group_name_H-M   'P 1'
#
loop_
_entity.id
_entity.type
_entity.pdbx_description
1 polymer ?
#
loop_
_entity_poly.entity_id
_entity_poly.type
_entity_poly.pdbx_seq_one_letter_code
_entity_poly.pdbx_strand_id
1 'polypeptide(L)'
;MVEKLEKTPSIYVALSCRECFGKTALCIGLSLIFKENGLKVGYFKPLGWGDFNYKGVKTDEDAALMKETLRLKESVQTIAPILLNYHYLEKLSLMDREVLLETIEENYRKISEDKD
;
A
#
# COMPACT_ATOMS: atom_id res chain seq x y z
N MET A 1 5.92 -27.66 6.41
CA MET A 1 4.73 -27.25 7.19
C MET A 1 4.74 -25.72 7.18
N VAL A 2 3.88 -25.09 6.39
CA VAL A 2 3.79 -23.62 6.38
C VAL A 2 2.98 -23.23 7.61
N GLU A 3 3.62 -22.63 8.60
CA GLU A 3 2.92 -22.00 9.73
C GLU A 3 1.88 -21.04 9.16
N LYS A 4 0.60 -21.29 9.48
CA LYS A 4 -0.47 -20.33 9.23
C LYS A 4 -0.17 -19.14 10.13
N LEU A 5 0.50 -18.12 9.58
CA LEU A 5 0.53 -16.78 10.15
C LEU A 5 -0.91 -16.41 10.53
N GLU A 6 -1.10 -16.06 11.79
CA GLU A 6 -2.37 -15.49 12.27
C GLU A 6 -2.64 -14.26 11.41
N LYS A 7 -3.69 -14.34 10.59
CA LYS A 7 -3.87 -13.38 9.49
C LYS A 7 -4.39 -12.08 10.11
N THR A 8 -3.56 -11.04 10.12
CA THR A 8 -3.99 -9.69 10.49
C THR A 8 -5.25 -9.33 9.69
N PRO A 9 -6.37 -8.99 10.35
CA PRO A 9 -7.56 -8.46 9.69
C PRO A 9 -7.19 -7.33 8.73
N SER A 10 -7.77 -7.32 7.54
CA SER A 10 -7.43 -6.30 6.53
C SER A 10 -8.62 -5.94 5.68
N ILE A 11 -8.77 -4.63 5.45
CA ILE A 11 -9.87 -4.07 4.66
C ILE A 11 -9.33 -3.71 3.29
N TYR A 12 -9.85 -4.36 2.25
CA TYR A 12 -9.55 -4.03 0.88
C TYR A 12 -10.54 -2.97 0.36
N VAL A 13 -10.03 -1.78 0.03
CA VAL A 13 -10.83 -0.67 -0.49
C VAL A 13 -10.55 -0.52 -1.99
N ALA A 14 -11.58 -0.75 -2.81
CA ALA A 14 -11.54 -0.55 -4.24
C ALA A 14 -12.80 0.18 -4.72
N LEU A 15 -12.67 0.96 -5.80
CA LEU A 15 -13.81 1.52 -6.52
C LEU A 15 -13.67 1.21 -8.01
N SER A 16 -14.81 0.95 -8.66
CA SER A 16 -14.92 0.82 -10.11
C SER A 16 -15.88 1.89 -10.65
N CYS A 17 -15.43 3.13 -10.74
CA CYS A 17 -16.19 4.24 -11.33
C CYS A 17 -15.32 5.04 -12.30
N ARG A 18 -15.93 5.71 -13.29
CA ARG A 18 -15.19 6.60 -14.21
C ARG A 18 -14.50 7.75 -13.48
N GLU A 19 -15.06 8.18 -12.36
CA GLU A 19 -14.59 9.26 -11.52
C GLU A 19 -14.40 8.73 -10.10
N CYS A 20 -13.24 8.11 -9.84
CA CYS A 20 -12.97 7.41 -8.59
C CYS A 20 -12.40 8.33 -7.49
N PHE A 21 -13.22 9.19 -6.91
CA PHE A 21 -12.82 10.07 -5.81
C PHE A 21 -13.04 9.43 -4.42
N GLY A 22 -12.35 9.95 -3.40
CA GLY A 22 -12.66 9.70 -1.99
C GLY A 22 -12.10 8.44 -1.35
N LYS A 23 -11.46 7.51 -2.09
CA LYS A 23 -10.80 6.31 -1.50
C LYS A 23 -9.81 6.67 -0.41
N THR A 24 -8.92 7.60 -0.71
CA THR A 24 -7.88 8.03 0.22
C THR A 24 -8.49 8.70 1.44
N ALA A 25 -9.49 9.56 1.26
CA ALA A 25 -10.21 10.19 2.37
C ALA A 25 -10.93 9.15 3.25
N LEU A 26 -11.56 8.14 2.65
CA LEU A 26 -12.18 7.02 3.36
C LEU A 26 -11.14 6.23 4.16
N CYS A 27 -10.01 5.88 3.55
CA CYS A 27 -8.93 5.16 4.22
C CYS A 27 -8.38 5.97 5.39
N ILE A 28 -8.16 7.28 5.24
CA ILE A 28 -7.73 8.18 6.32
C ILE A 28 -8.75 8.14 7.46
N GLY A 29 -10.04 8.35 7.16
CA GLY A 29 -11.09 8.35 8.18
C GLY A 29 -11.16 7.03 8.96
N LEU A 30 -11.16 5.90 8.26
CA LEU A 30 -11.14 4.57 8.88
C LEU A 30 -9.89 4.37 9.74
N SER A 31 -8.71 4.72 9.22
CA SER A 31 -7.46 4.55 9.97
C SER A 31 -7.40 5.42 11.22
N LEU A 32 -7.93 6.65 11.19
CA LEU A 32 -8.00 7.50 12.37
C LEU A 32 -8.94 6.92 13.42
N ILE A 33 -10.13 6.45 13.02
CA ILE A 33 -11.08 5.80 13.94
C ILE A 33 -10.44 4.57 14.58
N PHE A 34 -9.77 3.71 13.82
CA PHE A 34 -9.11 2.52 14.38
C PHE A 34 -7.97 2.89 15.35
N LYS A 35 -7.20 3.94 15.05
CA LYS A 35 -6.18 4.45 15.97
C LYS A 35 -6.79 5.02 17.26
N GLU A 36 -7.92 5.71 17.18
CA GLU A 36 -8.66 6.20 18.35
C GLU A 36 -9.15 5.04 19.24
N ASN A 37 -9.45 3.89 18.63
CA ASN A 37 -9.80 2.65 19.34
C ASN A 37 -8.56 1.85 19.81
N GLY A 38 -7.35 2.40 19.70
CA GLY A 38 -6.12 1.77 20.20
C GLY A 38 -5.48 0.73 19.27
N LEU A 39 -5.95 0.59 18.04
CA LEU A 39 -5.41 -0.39 17.08
C LEU A 39 -4.16 0.14 16.36
N LYS A 40 -3.23 -0.78 16.06
CA LYS A 40 -2.04 -0.56 15.25
C LYS A 40 -2.39 -0.70 13.77
N VAL A 41 -2.66 0.42 13.12
CA VAL A 41 -3.12 0.45 11.73
C VAL A 41 -1.96 0.52 10.74
N GLY A 42 -1.97 -0.35 9.74
CA GLY A 42 -1.12 -0.26 8.55
C GLY A 42 -1.87 0.31 7.34
N TYR A 43 -1.14 0.64 6.28
CA TYR A 43 -1.70 0.98 4.97
C TYR A 43 -0.83 0.39 3.87
N PHE A 44 -1.45 -0.25 2.88
CA PHE A 44 -0.73 -0.88 1.78
C PHE A 44 -1.39 -0.55 0.46
N LYS A 45 -0.57 -0.20 -0.54
CA LYS A 45 -1.01 0.12 -1.90
C LYS A 45 -0.14 -0.66 -2.88
N PRO A 46 -0.52 -1.89 -3.26
CA PRO A 46 0.36 -2.78 -4.02
C PRO A 46 0.79 -2.18 -5.36
N LEU A 47 -0.07 -1.38 -5.97
CA LEU A 47 0.14 -0.69 -7.24
C LEU A 47 -0.10 0.80 -7.04
N GLY A 48 0.93 1.60 -7.30
CA GLY A 48 0.89 3.06 -7.16
C GLY A 48 1.41 3.77 -8.41
N TRP A 49 1.15 5.07 -8.51
CA TRP A 49 1.65 5.91 -9.61
C TRP A 49 2.93 6.64 -9.17
N GLY A 50 4.05 6.38 -9.85
CA GLY A 50 5.39 6.76 -9.38
C GLY A 50 5.87 8.17 -9.75
N ASP A 51 4.97 9.13 -9.88
CA ASP A 51 5.28 10.52 -10.26
C ASP A 51 5.52 11.46 -9.06
N PHE A 52 5.16 11.04 -7.85
CA PHE A 52 5.33 11.84 -6.65
C PHE A 52 6.75 11.69 -6.05
N ASN A 53 7.36 12.81 -5.66
CA ASN A 53 8.65 12.82 -4.98
C ASN A 53 8.46 13.04 -3.47
N TYR A 54 8.68 11.98 -2.70
CA TYR A 54 8.65 12.00 -1.25
C TYR A 54 10.09 12.01 -0.71
N LYS A 55 10.57 13.18 -0.25
CA LYS A 55 11.88 13.34 0.41
C LYS A 55 13.05 12.76 -0.41
N GLY A 56 13.04 12.98 -1.73
CA GLY A 56 14.07 12.48 -2.65
C GLY A 56 13.80 11.09 -3.24
N VAL A 57 12.72 10.43 -2.83
CA VAL A 57 12.32 9.10 -3.30
C VAL A 57 11.06 9.20 -4.15
N LYS A 58 11.07 8.63 -5.36
CA LYS A 58 9.85 8.50 -6.18
C LYS A 58 8.90 7.46 -5.58
N THR A 59 7.63 7.80 -5.46
CA THR A 59 6.58 6.96 -4.89
C THR A 59 5.20 7.40 -5.37
N ASP A 60 4.16 6.73 -4.89
CA ASP A 60 2.76 7.14 -4.97
C ASP A 60 2.38 8.18 -3.91
N GLU A 61 1.58 9.16 -4.31
CA GLU A 61 1.13 10.26 -3.44
C GLU A 61 0.31 9.76 -2.24
N ASP A 62 -0.63 8.82 -2.44
CA ASP A 62 -1.44 8.27 -1.34
C ASP A 62 -0.56 7.51 -0.35
N ALA A 63 0.47 6.79 -0.85
CA ALA A 63 1.41 6.07 -0.01
C ALA A 63 2.23 7.03 0.88
N ALA A 64 2.70 8.15 0.31
CA ALA A 64 3.40 9.18 1.06
C ALA A 64 2.49 9.86 2.10
N LEU A 65 1.26 10.19 1.70
CA LEU A 65 0.25 10.78 2.59
C LEU A 65 -0.08 9.86 3.77
N MET A 66 -0.34 8.58 3.50
CA MET A 66 -0.69 7.61 4.55
C MET A 66 0.50 7.30 5.46
N LYS A 67 1.74 7.29 4.93
CA LYS A 67 2.94 7.18 5.76
C LYS A 67 3.01 8.28 6.81
N GLU A 68 2.86 9.54 6.40
CA GLU A 68 2.91 10.69 7.32
C GLU A 68 1.71 10.70 8.27
N THR A 69 0.52 10.44 7.76
CA THR A 69 -0.73 10.43 8.54
C THR A 69 -0.70 9.38 9.66
N LEU A 70 -0.25 8.16 9.34
CA LEU A 70 -0.22 7.07 10.31
C LEU A 70 1.10 6.99 11.09
N ARG A 71 2.13 7.75 10.68
CA ARG A 71 3.51 7.69 11.21
C ARG A 71 4.13 6.30 11.03
N LEU A 72 3.96 5.71 9.85
CA LEU A 72 4.46 4.36 9.55
C LEU A 72 5.99 4.33 9.55
N LYS A 73 6.55 3.29 10.21
CA LYS A 73 8.01 3.03 10.26
C LYS A 73 8.53 2.54 8.91
N GLU A 74 7.69 1.82 8.17
CA GLU A 74 7.98 1.17 6.90
C GLU A 74 8.25 2.19 5.80
N SER A 75 9.16 1.87 4.87
CA SER A 75 9.52 2.77 3.77
C SER A 75 8.35 2.98 2.80
N VAL A 76 8.36 4.09 2.02
CA VAL A 76 7.33 4.30 1.00
C VAL A 76 7.36 3.23 -0.10
N GLN A 77 8.52 2.62 -0.35
CA GLN A 77 8.66 1.48 -1.26
C GLN A 77 8.08 0.19 -0.67
N THR A 78 8.01 0.05 0.66
CA THR A 78 7.31 -1.06 1.29
C THR A 78 5.79 -0.85 1.24
N ILE A 79 5.34 0.40 1.41
CA ILE A 79 3.92 0.77 1.34
C ILE A 79 3.39 0.63 -0.09
N ALA A 80 4.16 1.08 -1.08
CA ALA A 80 3.85 1.03 -2.50
C ALA A 80 5.01 0.42 -3.31
N PRO A 81 5.08 -0.92 -3.41
CA PRO A 81 6.24 -1.60 -3.99
C PRO A 81 6.29 -1.57 -5.51
N ILE A 82 5.14 -1.53 -6.19
CA ILE A 82 5.09 -1.47 -7.65
C ILE A 82 4.63 -0.08 -8.06
N LEU A 83 5.57 0.69 -8.59
CA LEU A 83 5.33 2.01 -9.15
C LEU A 83 5.15 1.93 -10.66
N LEU A 84 3.97 2.32 -11.11
CA LEU A 84 3.60 2.47 -12.51
C LEU A 84 3.96 3.87 -13.02
N ASN A 85 4.05 4.00 -14.33
CA ASN A 85 4.26 5.27 -15.03
C ASN A 85 3.52 5.21 -16.38
N TYR A 86 3.65 6.25 -17.21
CA TYR A 86 2.97 6.29 -18.51
C TYR A 86 3.34 5.15 -19.47
N HIS A 87 4.47 4.47 -19.24
CA HIS A 87 4.93 3.28 -19.98
C HIS A 87 4.62 1.97 -19.25
N TYR A 88 3.60 1.93 -18.38
CA TYR A 88 3.33 0.77 -17.54
C TYR A 88 3.05 -0.51 -18.33
N LEU A 89 2.45 -0.43 -19.53
CA LEU A 89 2.17 -1.60 -20.35
C LEU A 89 3.46 -2.30 -20.79
N GLU A 90 4.43 -1.53 -21.26
CA GLU A 90 5.76 -2.05 -21.62
C GLU A 90 6.44 -2.63 -20.38
N LYS A 91 6.46 -1.85 -19.28
CA LYS A 91 7.08 -2.29 -18.02
C LYS A 91 6.48 -3.59 -17.50
N LEU A 92 5.15 -3.71 -17.43
CA LEU A 92 4.48 -4.90 -16.93
C LEU A 92 4.59 -6.08 -17.90
N SER A 93 4.62 -5.85 -19.21
CA SER A 93 4.81 -6.93 -20.20
C SER A 93 6.17 -7.61 -20.13
N LEU A 94 7.19 -6.88 -19.63
CA LEU A 94 8.55 -7.38 -19.46
C LEU A 94 8.79 -8.00 -18.08
N MET A 95 7.85 -7.84 -17.15
CA MET A 95 7.96 -8.37 -15.80
C MET A 95 7.33 -9.76 -15.70
N ASP A 96 8.06 -10.66 -15.06
CA ASP A 96 7.55 -11.97 -14.68
C ASP A 96 6.42 -11.80 -13.64
N ARG A 97 5.30 -12.48 -13.88
CA ARG A 97 4.09 -12.38 -13.06
C ARG A 97 4.33 -12.92 -11.65
N GLU A 98 5.08 -14.01 -11.54
CA GLU A 98 5.40 -14.66 -10.28
C GLU A 98 6.29 -13.73 -9.44
N VAL A 99 7.27 -13.06 -10.06
CA VAL A 99 8.13 -12.05 -9.40
C VAL A 99 7.31 -10.85 -8.90
N LEU A 100 6.33 -10.39 -9.69
CA LEU A 100 5.42 -9.31 -9.27
C LEU A 100 4.60 -9.69 -8.04
N LEU A 101 4.01 -10.89 -8.05
CA LEU A 101 3.20 -11.39 -6.94
C LEU A 101 4.04 -11.58 -5.67
N GLU A 102 5.23 -12.18 -5.81
CA GLU A 102 6.16 -12.36 -4.69
C GLU A 102 6.54 -11.00 -4.08
N THR A 103 6.85 -10.01 -4.93
CA THR A 103 7.15 -8.64 -4.48
C THR A 103 5.98 -8.04 -3.68
N ILE A 104 4.73 -8.23 -4.12
CA ILE A 104 3.55 -7.74 -3.40
C ILE A 104 3.41 -8.46 -2.06
N GLU A 105 3.50 -9.78 -2.05
CA GLU A 105 3.29 -10.60 -0.86
C GLU A 105 4.34 -10.34 0.22
N GLU A 106 5.61 -10.20 -0.16
CA GLU A 106 6.69 -9.90 0.78
C GLU A 106 6.54 -8.52 1.43
N ASN A 107 6.20 -7.50 0.64
CA ASN A 107 6.01 -6.15 1.18
C ASN A 107 4.74 -6.05 2.01
N TYR A 108 3.67 -6.77 1.61
CA TYR A 108 2.47 -6.90 2.43
C TYR A 108 2.78 -7.55 3.80
N ARG A 109 3.57 -8.62 3.81
CA ARG A 109 3.96 -9.30 5.06
C ARG A 109 4.72 -8.37 6.00
N LYS A 110 5.67 -7.59 5.46
CA LYS A 110 6.45 -6.59 6.23
C LYS A 110 5.56 -5.51 6.83
N ILE A 111 4.54 -5.05 6.10
CA ILE A 111 3.69 -3.96 6.58
C ILE A 111 2.59 -4.42 7.54
N SER A 112 2.09 -5.66 7.37
CA SER A 112 1.13 -6.28 8.28
C SER A 112 1.75 -6.73 9.60
N GLU A 113 3.08 -6.86 9.66
CA GLU A 113 3.80 -7.22 10.88
C GLU A 113 3.52 -6.19 12.00
N ASP A 114 3.22 -6.71 13.19
CA ASP A 114 2.82 -5.93 14.36
C ASP A 114 1.57 -5.04 14.17
N LYS A 115 0.70 -5.33 13.20
CA LYS A 115 -0.57 -4.61 13.00
C LYS A 115 -1.76 -5.43 13.52
N ASP A 116 -2.83 -4.72 13.87
CA ASP A 116 -4.09 -5.29 14.36
C ASP A 116 -5.16 -5.33 13.25
#